data_AF-A0A2V3J8G6-F1
#
_entry.id   AF-A0A2V3J8G6-F1
#
_cell.length_a   1.000
_cell.length_b   1.000
_cell.length_c   1.000
_cell.angle_alpha   90.00
_cell.angle_beta   90.00
_cell.angle_gamma   90.00
#
_symmetry.space_group_name_H-M   'P 1'
#
loop_
_entity.id
_entity.type
_entity.pdbx_description
1 polymer ?
#
loop_
_entity_poly.entity_id
_entity_poly.type
_entity_poly.pdbx_seq_one_letter_code
_entity_poly.pdbx_strand_id
1 'polypeptide(L)' 'MDMKNKLWMNGFLGFLGFLGFEAFELHNPWYLFYFCFFAFFAHFKYLREELKYLGLLGVIGLIVAILGVLGLIRV' A
#
# COMPACT_ATOMS: atom_id res chain seq x y z
N MET A 1 -9.38 19.33 17.19
CA MET A 1 -8.47 18.62 16.28
C MET A 1 -9.02 18.79 14.87
N ASP A 2 -8.34 19.59 14.05
CA ASP A 2 -8.83 20.08 12.75
C ASP A 2 -9.02 18.95 11.73
N MET A 3 -10.12 18.95 10.93
CA MET A 3 -10.40 17.91 9.93
C MET A 3 -9.27 17.74 8.91
N LYS A 4 -8.51 18.80 8.63
CA LYS A 4 -7.37 18.79 7.71
C LYS A 4 -6.23 17.90 8.21
N ASN A 5 -6.00 17.84 9.53
CA ASN A 5 -4.97 16.97 10.13
C ASN A 5 -5.33 15.48 10.00
N LYS A 6 -6.62 15.15 10.07
CA LYS A 6 -7.11 13.77 9.98
C LYS A 6 -6.97 13.23 8.54
N LEU A 7 -7.25 14.06 7.54
CA LEU A 7 -6.99 13.71 6.14
C LEU A 7 -5.50 13.47 5.88
N TRP A 8 -4.64 14.35 6.39
CA TRP A 8 -3.20 14.24 6.15
C TRP A 8 -2.60 12.95 6.76
N MET A 9 -3.03 12.58 7.97
CA MET A 9 -2.62 11.35 8.64
C MET A 9 -3.05 10.09 7.88
N ASN A 10 -4.24 10.09 7.26
CA ASN A 10 -4.71 8.96 6.46
C ASN A 10 -3.84 8.73 5.23
N GLY A 11 -3.43 9.79 4.52
CA GLY A 11 -2.53 9.63 3.39
C GLY A 11 -1.12 9.18 3.81
N PHE A 12 -0.66 9.58 5.00
CA PHE A 12 0.64 9.15 5.54
C PHE A 12 0.71 7.63 5.77
N LEU A 13 -0.41 6.97 6.08
CA LEU A 13 -0.48 5.50 6.17
C LEU A 13 -0.05 4.83 4.86
N GLY A 14 -0.13 5.51 3.71
CA GLY A 14 0.36 5.00 2.44
C GLY A 14 1.85 4.64 2.43
N PHE A 15 2.67 5.31 3.25
CA PHE A 15 4.09 5.00 3.36
C PHE A 15 4.36 3.63 3.99
N LEU A 16 3.43 3.07 4.77
CA LEU A 16 3.55 1.70 5.27
C LEU A 16 3.58 0.67 4.13
N GLY A 17 3.12 1.04 2.93
CA GLY A 17 3.24 0.20 1.74
C GLY A 17 4.67 -0.19 1.39
N PHE A 18 5.65 0.66 1.70
CA PHE A 18 7.05 0.35 1.43
C PHE A 18 7.59 -0.81 2.29
N LEU A 19 6.99 -1.10 3.44
CA LEU A 19 7.34 -2.28 4.25
C LEU A 19 7.04 -3.60 3.51
N GLY A 20 6.18 -3.58 2.49
CA GLY A 20 5.90 -4.76 1.68
C GLY A 20 7.11 -5.30 0.92
N PHE A 21 8.13 -4.47 0.68
CA PHE A 21 9.39 -4.94 0.09
C PHE A 21 10.19 -5.84 1.03
N GLU A 22 9.99 -5.78 2.35
CA GLU A 22 10.62 -6.70 3.30
C GLU A 22 10.18 -8.15 3.07
N ALA A 23 9.05 -8.39 2.38
CA ALA A 23 8.61 -9.73 2.00
C ALA A 23 9.67 -10.50 1.21
N PHE A 24 10.47 -9.81 0.39
CA PHE A 24 11.51 -10.41 -0.43
C PHE A 24 12.79 -10.72 0.35
N GLU A 25 13.09 -9.93 1.38
CA GLU A 25 14.26 -10.14 2.24
C GLU A 25 13.98 -11.23 3.28
N LEU A 26 12.76 -11.25 3.83
CA LEU A 26 12.32 -12.21 4.84
C LEU A 26 11.74 -13.51 4.25
N HIS A 27 11.65 -13.61 2.91
CA HIS A 27 10.96 -14.69 2.20
C HIS A 27 9.57 -15.01 2.77
N ASN A 28 8.86 -13.96 3.21
CA ASN A 28 7.61 -14.08 3.92
C ASN A 28 6.48 -13.39 3.14
N PRO A 29 5.60 -14.16 2.46
CA PRO A 29 4.56 -13.60 1.60
C PRO A 29 3.50 -12.80 2.36
N TRP A 30 3.38 -12.96 3.68
CA TRP A 30 2.45 -12.17 4.49
C TRP A 30 2.80 -10.68 4.49
N TYR A 31 4.07 -10.33 4.34
CA TYR A 31 4.50 -8.94 4.27
C TYR A 31 4.01 -8.24 2.99
N LEU A 32 3.68 -8.97 1.92
CA LEU A 32 3.12 -8.38 0.71
C LEU A 32 1.80 -7.65 0.95
N PHE A 33 1.05 -8.00 2.01
CA PHE A 33 -0.16 -7.27 2.39
C PHE A 33 0.11 -5.82 2.75
N TYR A 34 1.34 -5.46 3.14
CA TYR A 34 1.70 -4.06 3.35
C TYR A 34 1.48 -3.23 2.08
N PHE A 35 1.67 -3.79 0.86
CA PHE A 35 1.38 -3.04 -0.37
C PHE A 35 -0.06 -2.53 -0.45
N CYS A 36 -1.03 -3.16 0.21
CA CYS A 36 -2.40 -2.66 0.29
C CYS A 36 -2.48 -1.24 0.88
N PHE A 37 -1.53 -0.86 1.73
CA PHE A 37 -1.47 0.49 2.29
C PHE A 37 -1.26 1.56 1.24
N PHE A 38 -0.69 1.27 0.06
CA PHE A 38 -0.63 2.26 -1.02
C PHE A 38 -2.00 2.77 -1.47
N ALA A 39 -3.08 2.03 -1.21
CA ALA A 39 -4.44 2.52 -1.43
C ALA A 39 -4.74 3.82 -0.67
N PHE A 40 -4.13 4.01 0.51
CA PHE A 40 -4.28 5.25 1.29
C PHE A 40 -3.69 6.49 0.61
N PHE A 41 -2.76 6.33 -0.35
CA PHE A 41 -2.29 7.46 -1.16
C PHE A 41 -3.38 8.04 -2.07
N ALA A 42 -4.44 7.28 -2.39
CA ALA A 42 -5.62 7.83 -3.07
C ALA A 42 -6.26 8.98 -2.27
N HIS A 43 -6.06 9.00 -0.95
CA HIS A 43 -6.55 10.08 -0.10
C HIS A 43 -5.85 11.42 -0.37
N PHE A 44 -4.60 11.39 -0.86
CA PHE A 44 -3.91 12.59 -1.32
C PHE A 44 -4.28 13.01 -2.75
N LYS A 45 -5.23 12.34 -3.41
CA LYS A 45 -5.73 12.74 -4.74
C LYS A 45 -6.17 14.22 -4.78
N TYR A 46 -6.66 14.75 -3.67
CA TYR A 46 -7.02 16.17 -3.56
C TYR A 46 -5.81 17.12 -3.70
N LEU A 47 -4.61 16.68 -3.32
CA LEU A 47 -3.38 17.47 -3.45
C LEU A 47 -2.80 17.39 -4.87
N ARG A 48 -2.81 16.20 -5.47
CA ARG A 48 -2.41 15.98 -6.87
C ARG A 48 -3.19 14.80 -7.45
N GLU A 49 -3.75 14.97 -8.64
CA GLU A 49 -4.48 13.90 -9.33
C GLU A 49 -3.60 12.68 -9.61
N GLU A 50 -2.31 12.87 -9.82
CA GLU A 50 -1.32 11.80 -10.05
C GLU A 50 -1.26 10.79 -8.89
N LEU A 51 -1.55 11.21 -7.66
CA LEU A 51 -1.52 10.34 -6.47
C LEU A 51 -2.64 9.28 -6.51
N LYS A 52 -3.64 9.45 -7.38
CA LYS A 52 -4.63 8.42 -7.68
C LYS A 52 -3.98 7.14 -8.22
N TYR A 53 -2.90 7.25 -9.00
CA TYR A 53 -2.19 6.08 -9.54
C TYR A 53 -1.47 5.28 -8.44
N LEU A 54 -0.97 5.96 -7.40
CA LEU A 54 -0.44 5.27 -6.23
C LEU A 54 -1.53 4.50 -5.47
N GLY A 55 -2.74 5.03 -5.42
CA GLY A 55 -3.89 4.30 -4.90
C GLY A 55 -4.13 2.97 -5.65
N LEU A 56 -3.96 2.98 -6.96
CA LEU A 56 -4.09 1.80 -7.82
C LEU A 56 -3.03 0.73 -7.50
N LEU A 57 -1.81 1.15 -7.12
CA LEU A 57 -0.75 0.24 -6.66
C LEU A 57 -1.18 -0.56 -5.43
N GLY A 58 -2.03 0.00 -4.56
CA GLY A 58 -2.56 -0.73 -3.41
C GLY A 58 -3.44 -1.91 -3.82
N VAL A 59 -4.26 -1.75 -4.85
CA VAL A 59 -5.11 -2.82 -5.39
C VAL A 59 -4.26 -3.91 -6.04
N ILE A 60 -3.26 -3.51 -6.82
CA ILE A 60 -2.31 -4.47 -7.43
C ILE A 60 -1.54 -5.20 -6.32
N GLY A 61 -1.14 -4.49 -5.27
CA GLY A 61 -0.50 -5.05 -4.08
C GLY A 61 -1.32 -6.15 -3.42
N LEU A 62 -2.64 -5.97 -3.29
CA LEU A 62 -3.53 -7.00 -2.75
C LEU A 62 -3.55 -8.26 -3.62
N ILE A 63 -3.60 -8.10 -4.94
CA ILE A 63 -3.55 -9.24 -5.88
C ILE A 63 -2.22 -9.99 -5.70
N VAL A 64 -1.10 -9.27 -5.67
CA VAL A 64 0.24 -9.84 -5.47
C VAL A 64 0.33 -10.56 -4.12
N ALA A 65 -0.22 -9.99 -3.05
CA ALA A 65 -0.23 -10.59 -1.71
C ALA A 65 -1.00 -11.92 -1.68
N ILE A 66 -2.19 -11.95 -2.31
CA ILE A 66 -2.98 -13.19 -2.42
C ILE A 66 -2.20 -14.25 -3.20
N LEU A 67 -1.60 -13.88 -4.34
CA LEU A 67 -0.80 -14.82 -5.14
C LEU A 67 0.44 -15.33 -4.37
N GLY A 68 1.08 -14.48 -3.58
CA GLY A 68 2.21 -14.85 -2.73
C GLY A 68 1.80 -15.84 -1.62
N VAL A 69 0.69 -15.60 -0.93
CA VAL A 69 0.21 -16.51 0.13
C VAL A 69 -0.30 -17.84 -0.44
N LEU A 70 -0.87 -17.84 -1.65
CA LEU A 70 -1.21 -19.07 -2.37
C LEU A 70 0.02 -19.86 -2.86
N GLY A 71 1.22 -19.29 -2.75
CA GLY A 71 2.47 -19.90 -3.21
C GLY A 71 2.65 -19.90 -4.73
N LEU A 72 1.85 -19.10 -5.46
CA LEU A 72 1.97 -18.93 -6.91
C LEU A 72 3.17 -18.05 -7.30
N ILE A 73 3.54 -17.12 -6.40
CA ILE A 73 4.71 -16.25 -6.54
C ILE A 73 5.64 -16.54 -5.35
N ARG A 74 6.93 -16.73 -5.63
CA ARG A 74 7.96 -16.79 -4.60
C ARG A 74 8.49 -15.40 -4.35
N VAL A 75 8.49 -15.00 -3.09
CA VAL A 75 9.11 -13.79 -2.58
C VAL A 75 10.20 -14.17 -1.60
#